data_AF-A0A6T8PHE2-F1
#
_entry.id   AF-A0A6T8PHE2-F1
#
_cell.length_a   1.000
_cell.length_b   1.000
_cell.length_c   1.000
_cell.angle_alpha   90.00
_cell.angle_beta   90.00
_cell.angle_gamma   90.00
#
_symmetry.space_group_name_H-M   'P 1'
#
loop_
_entity.id
_entity.type
_entity.pdbx_description
1 polymer ?
#
loop_
_entity_poly.entity_id
_entity_poly.type
_entity_poly.pdbx_seq_one_letter_code
_entity_poly.pdbx_strand_id
1 'polypeptide(L)'
;RHKCVMVRLSLVGLSLIGAASAFAPLSGFNIRAPALRSPACRSGLSAMSMSADSEQAIKEQAIKERIAEVNEVIDELNEFRDRVISDTTEMAKKVKAKPRDLRKTLESHADILKIDQAIEQLEAELADLGAPVSS
;
A
#
# COMPACT_ATOMS: atom_id res chain seq x y z
N ARG A 1 -42.05 16.74 -32.76
CA ARG A 1 -41.68 16.38 -31.37
C ARG A 1 -42.33 15.03 -31.04
N HIS A 2 -41.65 13.91 -31.30
CA HIS A 2 -42.13 12.58 -30.95
C HIS A 2 -41.20 12.00 -29.89
N LYS A 3 -41.74 11.81 -28.68
CA LYS A 3 -41.09 11.11 -27.57
C LYS A 3 -41.38 9.63 -27.75
N CYS A 4 -40.36 8.81 -27.91
CA CYS A 4 -40.45 7.37 -27.74
C CYS A 4 -39.34 6.97 -26.75
N VAL A 5 -39.70 6.89 -25.47
CA VAL A 5 -38.82 6.42 -24.40
C VAL A 5 -39.07 4.93 -24.27
N MET A 6 -38.13 4.13 -24.75
CA MET A 6 -38.18 2.68 -24.66
C MET A 6 -37.47 2.27 -23.36
N VAL A 7 -38.25 2.05 -22.30
CA VAL A 7 -37.78 1.45 -21.04
C VAL A 7 -37.68 -0.05 -21.25
N ARG A 8 -36.48 -0.61 -21.15
CA ARG A 8 -36.29 -2.06 -21.02
C ARG A 8 -35.84 -2.40 -19.59
N LEU A 9 -36.80 -2.94 -18.86
CA LEU A 9 -36.67 -3.69 -17.62
C LEU A 9 -36.15 -5.10 -17.93
N SER A 10 -35.13 -5.59 -17.20
CA SER A 10 -34.79 -7.00 -16.93
C SER A 10 -33.36 -7.02 -16.36
N LEU A 11 -32.94 -7.83 -15.38
CA LEU A 11 -33.57 -8.91 -14.64
C LEU A 11 -32.77 -9.04 -13.33
N VAL A 12 -33.45 -9.36 -12.24
CA VAL A 12 -32.87 -9.78 -10.96
C VAL A 12 -32.25 -11.17 -11.12
N GLY A 13 -31.10 -11.43 -10.48
CA GLY A 13 -30.48 -12.76 -10.47
C GLY A 13 -29.39 -12.91 -9.43
N LEU A 14 -29.81 -13.25 -8.20
CA LEU A 14 -29.00 -13.81 -7.11
C LEU A 14 -27.98 -14.86 -7.62
N SER A 15 -26.77 -14.83 -7.08
CA SER A 15 -26.06 -16.08 -6.77
C SER A 15 -25.30 -15.95 -5.45
N LEU A 16 -25.84 -16.67 -4.46
CA LEU A 16 -25.33 -16.95 -3.13
C LEU A 16 -24.48 -18.24 -3.22
N ILE A 17 -23.17 -18.15 -3.00
CA ILE A 17 -22.31 -19.27 -2.60
C ILE A 17 -21.15 -18.62 -1.81
N GLY A 18 -20.86 -18.89 -0.54
CA GLY A 18 -21.17 -20.04 0.30
C GLY A 18 -19.87 -20.80 0.62
N ALA A 19 -19.55 -20.92 1.91
CA ALA A 19 -18.56 -21.83 2.52
C ALA A 19 -17.07 -21.46 2.37
N ALA A 20 -16.17 -21.76 3.29
CA ALA A 20 -16.23 -22.13 4.70
C ALA A 20 -14.78 -22.07 5.21
N SER A 21 -14.62 -21.66 6.46
CA SER A 21 -13.40 -21.74 7.25
C SER A 21 -12.79 -23.16 7.24
N ALA A 22 -11.51 -23.27 6.94
CA ALA A 22 -10.68 -24.43 7.30
C ALA A 22 -9.52 -23.96 8.19
N PHE A 23 -9.86 -23.77 9.47
CA PHE A 23 -8.93 -23.60 10.57
C PHE A 23 -8.36 -25.00 10.89
N ALA A 24 -7.08 -25.23 10.63
CA ALA A 24 -6.40 -26.47 11.00
C ALA A 24 -5.55 -26.24 12.27
N PRO A 25 -5.89 -26.84 13.42
CA PRO A 25 -5.04 -26.81 14.60
C PRO A 25 -4.16 -28.07 14.58
N LEU A 26 -2.86 -27.91 14.32
CA LEU A 26 -1.89 -28.99 14.57
C LEU A 26 -1.34 -28.85 15.99
N SER A 27 -2.06 -29.51 16.90
CA SER A 27 -1.56 -30.00 18.17
C SER A 27 -0.40 -30.98 17.95
N GLY A 28 0.76 -30.67 18.51
CA GLY A 28 1.94 -31.53 18.50
C GLY A 28 2.81 -31.28 19.73
N PHE A 29 2.36 -31.79 20.87
CA PHE A 29 3.17 -31.95 22.08
C PHE A 29 4.41 -32.80 21.77
N ASN A 30 5.60 -32.34 22.18
CA ASN A 30 6.61 -33.27 22.68
C ASN A 30 7.42 -32.64 23.82
N ILE A 31 7.20 -33.22 24.99
CA ILE A 31 7.90 -32.99 26.24
C ILE A 31 9.25 -33.67 26.14
N ARG A 32 10.36 -32.95 26.35
CA ARG A 32 11.58 -33.56 26.90
C ARG A 32 12.45 -32.55 27.62
N ALA A 33 12.27 -32.48 28.93
CA ALA A 33 13.24 -31.89 29.85
C ALA A 33 14.46 -32.81 30.00
N PRO A 34 15.66 -32.23 30.10
CA PRO A 34 16.67 -32.79 30.99
C PRO A 34 17.10 -31.75 32.03
N ALA A 35 16.85 -32.08 33.29
CA ALA A 35 17.42 -31.41 34.45
C ALA A 35 18.85 -31.91 34.70
N LEU A 36 19.84 -31.03 34.68
CA LEU A 36 21.17 -31.29 35.23
C LEU A 36 21.74 -30.05 35.94
N ARG A 37 21.65 -30.12 37.28
CA ARG A 37 22.65 -29.76 38.31
C ARG A 37 23.76 -28.74 37.96
N SER A 38 23.69 -27.61 38.69
CA SER A 38 24.66 -26.74 39.43
C SER A 38 26.19 -27.00 39.31
N PRO A 39 27.12 -26.08 39.72
CA PRO A 39 26.97 -24.83 40.50
C PRO A 39 27.81 -23.60 40.04
N ALA A 40 27.55 -22.47 40.73
CA ALA A 40 28.32 -21.25 40.98
C ALA A 40 29.67 -20.97 40.26
N CYS A 41 29.75 -19.77 39.66
CA CYS A 41 30.87 -18.79 39.69
C CYS A 41 30.38 -17.51 38.98
N ARG A 42 29.83 -16.51 39.69
CA ARG A 42 30.53 -15.32 40.18
C ARG A 42 31.41 -14.66 39.10
N SER A 43 30.87 -13.68 38.37
CA SER A 43 31.62 -12.58 37.73
C SER A 43 30.66 -11.49 37.25
N GLY A 44 30.76 -10.31 37.87
CA GLY A 44 30.34 -8.99 37.42
C GLY A 44 29.19 -8.86 36.42
N LEU A 45 27.96 -8.78 36.93
CA LEU A 45 26.91 -8.02 36.25
C LEU A 45 27.20 -6.52 36.46
N SER A 46 28.13 -5.98 35.66
CA SER A 46 28.03 -4.58 35.29
C SER A 46 26.78 -4.47 34.43
N ALA A 47 25.66 -4.12 35.06
CA ALA A 47 24.51 -3.57 34.37
C ALA A 47 24.99 -2.26 33.72
N MET A 48 25.53 -2.36 32.50
CA MET A 48 25.65 -1.20 31.63
C MET A 48 24.23 -0.78 31.32
N SER A 49 23.76 0.20 32.10
CA SER A 49 22.63 1.04 31.78
C SER A 49 22.90 1.66 30.41
N MET A 50 22.53 0.95 29.34
CA MET A 50 22.31 1.54 28.03
C MET A 50 21.15 2.51 28.22
N SER A 51 21.51 3.78 28.30
CA SER A 51 20.61 4.92 28.44
C SER A 51 19.46 4.84 27.42
N ALA A 52 18.22 4.92 27.90
CA ALA A 52 17.02 4.92 27.08
C ALA A 52 17.00 6.01 25.98
N ASP A 53 17.84 7.04 26.09
CA ASP A 53 18.02 8.09 25.09
C ASP A 53 18.56 7.59 23.73
N SER A 54 19.38 6.52 23.71
CA SER A 54 19.93 6.02 22.45
C SER A 54 18.93 5.22 21.61
N GLU A 55 17.91 4.63 22.23
CA GLU A 55 16.87 3.87 21.51
C GLU A 55 15.85 4.80 20.83
N GLN A 56 15.64 6.00 21.35
CA GLN A 56 14.74 7.00 20.75
C GLN A 56 15.33 7.63 19.49
N ALA A 57 16.64 7.90 19.49
CA ALA A 57 17.35 8.44 18.32
C ALA A 57 17.30 7.50 17.10
N ILE A 58 17.41 6.18 17.34
CA ILE A 58 17.35 5.17 16.26
C ILE A 58 15.95 5.12 15.63
N LYS A 59 14.89 5.23 16.44
CA LYS A 59 13.51 5.23 15.94
C LYS A 59 13.19 6.47 15.12
N GLU A 60 13.66 7.64 15.55
CA GLU A 60 13.46 8.87 14.79
C GLU A 60 14.20 8.84 13.45
N GLN A 61 15.41 8.28 13.42
CA GLN A 61 16.17 8.14 12.19
C GLN A 61 15.51 7.14 11.23
N ALA A 62 15.00 6.02 11.73
CA ALA A 62 14.22 5.07 10.93
C ALA A 62 12.95 5.72 10.34
N ILE A 63 12.23 6.54 11.10
CA ILE A 63 11.05 7.26 10.58
C ILE A 63 11.44 8.22 9.45
N LYS A 64 12.55 8.96 9.60
CA LYS A 64 13.06 9.87 8.56
C LYS A 64 13.45 9.12 7.28
N GLU A 65 14.12 7.96 7.42
CA GLU A 65 14.47 7.10 6.29
C GLU A 65 13.20 6.60 5.58
N ARG A 66 12.19 6.14 6.32
CA ARG A 66 10.91 5.72 5.75
C ARG A 66 10.17 6.84 5.04
N ILE A 67 10.16 8.05 5.59
CA ILE A 67 9.59 9.23 4.93
C ILE A 67 10.32 9.52 3.61
N ALA A 68 11.64 9.44 3.59
CA ALA A 68 12.43 9.66 2.38
C ALA A 68 12.14 8.61 1.31
N GLU A 69 12.10 7.33 1.69
CA GLU A 69 11.76 6.21 0.79
C GLU A 69 10.36 6.38 0.19
N VAL A 70 9.36 6.73 1.01
CA VAL A 70 8.00 6.92 0.54
C VAL A 70 7.89 8.10 -0.45
N ASN A 71 8.59 9.21 -0.18
CA ASN A 71 8.62 10.33 -1.11
C ASN A 71 9.26 9.97 -2.45
N GLU A 72 10.37 9.23 -2.44
CA GLU A 72 11.01 8.74 -3.68
C GLU A 72 10.06 7.88 -4.50
N VAL A 73 9.32 6.98 -3.84
CA VAL A 73 8.31 6.15 -4.52
C VAL A 73 7.17 6.99 -5.10
N ILE A 74 6.69 8.02 -4.38
CA ILE A 74 5.67 8.95 -4.90
C ILE A 74 6.17 9.67 -6.15
N ASP A 75 7.42 10.14 -6.15
CA ASP A 75 8.04 10.82 -7.29
C ASP A 75 8.13 9.89 -8.51
N GLU A 76 8.58 8.64 -8.32
CA GLU A 76 8.63 7.63 -9.39
C GLU A 76 7.24 7.32 -9.98
N LEU A 77 6.22 7.24 -9.11
CA LEU A 77 4.83 7.03 -9.52
C LEU A 77 4.30 8.20 -10.34
N ASN A 78 4.62 9.44 -9.96
CA ASN A 78 4.28 10.63 -10.72
C ASN A 78 4.97 10.66 -12.10
N GLU A 79 6.26 10.33 -12.16
CA GLU A 79 6.98 10.23 -13.44
C GLU A 79 6.38 9.15 -14.33
N PHE A 80 5.97 8.02 -13.77
CA PHE A 80 5.29 6.97 -14.52
C PHE A 80 3.92 7.43 -15.04
N ARG A 81 3.13 8.13 -14.22
CA ARG A 81 1.85 8.74 -14.63
C ARG A 81 2.04 9.71 -15.80
N ASP A 82 3.04 10.56 -15.74
CA ASP A 82 3.33 11.54 -16.81
C ASP A 82 3.74 10.85 -18.12
N ARG A 83 4.53 9.78 -18.05
CA ARG A 83 4.87 8.96 -19.23
C ARG A 83 3.63 8.35 -19.88
N VAL A 84 2.74 7.77 -19.08
CA VAL A 84 1.47 7.20 -19.59
C VAL A 84 0.61 8.28 -20.26
N ILE A 85 0.49 9.46 -19.65
CA ILE A 85 -0.24 10.59 -20.23
C ILE A 85 0.41 11.02 -21.55
N SER A 86 1.74 11.17 -21.57
CA SER A 86 2.49 11.54 -22.78
C SER A 86 2.25 10.55 -23.92
N ASP A 87 2.45 9.26 -23.68
CA ASP A 87 2.26 8.19 -24.67
C ASP A 87 0.83 8.18 -25.22
N THR A 88 -0.16 8.29 -24.32
CA THR A 88 -1.57 8.35 -24.71
C THR A 88 -1.86 9.58 -25.58
N THR A 89 -1.25 10.74 -25.26
CA THR A 89 -1.44 11.97 -26.05
C THR A 89 -0.75 11.88 -27.41
N GLU A 90 0.42 11.27 -27.49
CA GLU A 90 1.11 11.03 -28.77
C GLU A 90 0.34 10.07 -29.65
N MET A 91 -0.18 8.99 -29.09
CA MET A 91 -1.03 8.05 -29.81
C MET A 91 -2.28 8.73 -30.33
N ALA A 92 -2.95 9.54 -29.51
CA ALA A 92 -4.12 10.31 -29.91
C ALA A 92 -3.83 11.28 -31.07
N LYS A 93 -2.66 11.94 -31.07
CA LYS A 93 -2.21 12.79 -32.19
C LYS A 93 -2.04 11.96 -33.47
N LYS A 94 -1.40 10.78 -33.38
CA LYS A 94 -1.18 9.88 -34.52
C LYS A 94 -2.50 9.39 -35.14
N VAL A 95 -3.50 9.08 -34.31
CA VAL A 95 -4.82 8.61 -34.79
C VAL A 95 -5.84 9.73 -35.02
N LYS A 96 -5.43 11.01 -34.86
CA LYS A 96 -6.30 12.20 -34.98
C LYS A 96 -7.56 12.11 -34.09
N ALA A 97 -7.42 11.56 -32.88
CA ALA A 97 -8.51 11.48 -31.92
C ALA A 97 -8.99 12.88 -31.50
N LYS A 98 -10.28 12.99 -31.18
CA LYS A 98 -10.83 14.26 -30.68
C LYS A 98 -10.35 14.50 -29.25
N PRO A 99 -10.08 15.76 -28.86
CA PRO A 99 -9.62 16.08 -27.50
C PRO A 99 -10.57 15.61 -26.40
N ARG A 100 -11.87 15.61 -26.68
CA ARG A 100 -12.91 15.12 -25.76
C ARG A 100 -12.77 13.62 -25.47
N ASP A 101 -12.40 12.84 -26.48
CA ASP A 101 -12.28 11.39 -26.35
C ASP A 101 -10.97 11.04 -25.63
N LEU A 102 -9.89 11.78 -25.88
CA LEU A 102 -8.64 11.66 -25.12
C LEU A 102 -8.83 11.92 -23.61
N ARG A 103 -9.58 12.97 -23.22
CA ARG A 103 -9.83 13.25 -21.81
C ARG A 103 -10.57 12.10 -21.11
N LYS A 104 -11.61 11.57 -21.75
CA LYS A 104 -12.34 10.39 -21.23
C LYS A 104 -11.44 9.17 -21.10
N THR A 105 -10.55 8.95 -22.07
CA THR A 105 -9.60 7.84 -22.00
C THR A 105 -8.62 8.01 -20.84
N LEU A 106 -8.08 9.22 -20.63
CA LEU A 106 -7.19 9.49 -19.51
C LEU A 106 -7.91 9.35 -18.15
N GLU A 107 -9.14 9.86 -18.02
CA GLU A 107 -9.96 9.73 -16.81
C GLU A 107 -10.31 8.26 -16.47
N SER A 108 -10.40 7.39 -17.47
CA SER A 108 -10.75 5.98 -17.31
C SER A 108 -9.55 5.03 -17.43
N HIS A 109 -8.33 5.57 -17.52
CA HIS A 109 -7.14 4.76 -17.71
C HIS A 109 -6.83 3.98 -16.43
N ALA A 110 -6.91 2.65 -16.49
CA ALA A 110 -6.78 1.79 -15.32
C ALA A 110 -5.47 2.00 -14.55
N ASP A 111 -4.37 2.28 -15.25
CA ASP A 111 -3.08 2.49 -14.58
C ASP A 111 -3.01 3.85 -13.89
N ILE A 112 -3.62 4.91 -14.47
CA ILE A 112 -3.65 6.23 -13.82
C ILE A 112 -4.47 6.14 -12.53
N LEU A 113 -5.62 5.46 -12.58
CA LEU A 113 -6.47 5.26 -11.40
C LEU A 113 -5.75 4.47 -10.28
N LYS A 114 -4.96 3.46 -10.63
CA LYS A 114 -4.18 2.69 -9.66
C LYS A 114 -3.04 3.51 -9.07
N ILE A 115 -2.37 4.33 -9.88
CA ILE A 115 -1.30 5.22 -9.42
C ILE A 115 -1.87 6.26 -8.47
N ASP A 116 -2.98 6.91 -8.83
CA ASP A 116 -3.63 7.91 -7.99
C ASP A 116 -4.04 7.30 -6.63
N GLN A 117 -4.59 6.08 -6.63
CA GLN A 117 -4.90 5.35 -5.38
C GLN A 117 -3.67 4.99 -4.56
N ALA A 118 -2.56 4.60 -5.20
CA ALA A 118 -1.32 4.24 -4.51
C ALA A 118 -0.67 5.49 -3.88
N ILE A 119 -0.67 6.61 -4.60
CA ILE A 119 -0.18 7.90 -4.09
C ILE A 119 -1.01 8.32 -2.87
N GLU A 120 -2.35 8.25 -2.94
CA GLU A 120 -3.22 8.60 -1.80
C GLU A 120 -2.92 7.75 -0.55
N GLN A 121 -2.62 6.45 -0.72
CA GLN A 121 -2.25 5.57 0.39
C GLN A 121 -0.88 5.93 0.99
N LEU A 122 0.10 6.24 0.14
CA LEU A 122 1.44 6.63 0.58
C LEU A 122 1.43 8.01 1.26
N GLU A 123 0.62 8.94 0.77
CA GLU A 123 0.39 10.24 1.41
C GLU A 123 -0.28 10.10 2.78
N ALA A 124 -1.24 9.18 2.90
CA ALA A 124 -1.83 8.85 4.20
C ALA A 124 -0.80 8.26 5.18
N GLU A 125 0.09 7.38 4.69
CA GLU A 125 1.21 6.85 5.50
C GLU A 125 2.17 7.98 5.94
N LEU A 126 2.50 8.92 5.06
CA LEU A 126 3.30 10.10 5.40
C LEU A 126 2.63 10.98 6.45
N ALA A 127 1.32 11.19 6.34
CA ALA A 127 0.55 11.97 7.31
C ALA A 127 0.55 11.30 8.69
N ASP A 128 0.40 9.98 8.75
CA ASP A 128 0.47 9.20 10.00
C ASP A 128 1.87 9.26 10.65
N LEU A 129 2.93 9.35 9.84
CA LEU A 129 4.32 9.53 10.29
C LEU A 129 4.65 10.98 10.68
N GLY A 130 3.71 11.92 10.53
CA GLY A 130 3.88 13.33 10.88
C GLY A 130 4.73 14.12 9.87
N ALA A 131 4.92 13.60 8.66
CA ALA A 131 5.58 14.31 7.58
C ALA A 131 4.61 15.32 6.93
N PRO A 132 5.10 16.50 6.49
CA PRO A 132 4.28 17.40 5.70
C PRO A 132 4.01 16.76 4.34
N VAL A 133 2.74 16.46 4.06
CA VAL A 133 2.28 16.09 2.72
C VAL A 133 2.45 17.30 1.80
N SER A 134 3.23 17.12 0.74
CA SER A 134 3.53 18.11 -0.30
C SER A 134 2.28 18.40 -1.13
N SER A 135 1.35 19.21 -0.61
CA SER A 135 0.15 19.66 -1.33
C SER A 135 0.47 20.67 -2.44
#